data_AF-W9GCR3-F1
#
_entry.id   AF-W9GCR3-F1
#
_cell.length_a   1.000
_cell.length_b   1.000
_cell.length_c   1.000
_cell.angle_alpha   90.00
_cell.angle_beta   90.00
_cell.angle_gamma   90.00
#
_symmetry.space_group_name_H-M   'P 1'
#
loop_
_entity.id
_entity.type
_entity.pdbx_description
1 polymer ?
#
loop_
_entity_poly.entity_id
_entity_poly.type
_entity_poly.pdbx_seq_one_letter_code
_entity_poly.pdbx_strand_id
1 'polypeptide(L)' 'MTTSPPLMPPRAGDPIAVDISYVKRRSAENQANHWNEVLADDAVFGPASGFAVGVGARADGRYPLIWVPVETRQDP' A
#
# COMPACT_ATOMS: atom_id res chain seq x y z
N MET A 1 -24.24 15.21 -13.01
CA MET A 1 -22.89 14.68 -13.25
C MET A 1 -22.18 14.69 -11.90
N THR A 2 -22.01 13.53 -11.26
CA THR A 2 -21.22 13.42 -10.04
C THR A 2 -19.79 13.13 -10.45
N THR A 3 -18.96 14.17 -10.56
CA THR A 3 -17.51 14.00 -10.66
C THR A 3 -17.03 13.47 -9.32
N SER A 4 -16.56 12.22 -9.27
CA SER A 4 -15.85 11.72 -8.09
C SER A 4 -14.76 12.73 -7.71
N PRO A 5 -14.58 13.03 -6.41
CA PRO A 5 -13.50 13.90 -6.00
C PRO A 5 -12.16 13.34 -6.51
N PRO A 6 -11.20 14.22 -6.86
CA PRO A 6 -9.89 13.78 -7.34
C PRO A 6 -9.28 12.81 -6.31
N LEU A 7 -8.81 11.67 -6.80
CA LEU A 7 -8.13 10.68 -5.97
C LEU A 7 -6.86 11.32 -5.41
N MET A 8 -6.77 11.42 -4.09
CA MET A 8 -5.57 11.92 -3.43
C MET A 8 -4.50 10.82 -3.43
N PRO A 9 -3.23 11.17 -3.72
CA PRO A 9 -2.15 10.21 -3.60
C PRO A 9 -2.03 9.70 -2.16
N PRO A 10 -1.56 8.46 -1.98
CA PRO A 10 -1.39 7.87 -0.66
C PRO A 10 -0.32 8.59 0.16
N ARG A 11 -0.37 8.39 1.50
CA ARG A 11 0.66 8.87 2.43
C ARG A 11 1.31 7.69 3.13
N ALA A 12 2.61 7.80 3.39
CA ALA A 12 3.34 6.76 4.13
C ALA A 12 2.69 6.47 5.49
N GLY A 13 2.49 5.19 5.79
CA GLY A 13 1.89 4.72 7.04
C GLY A 13 0.36 4.62 7.01
N ASP A 14 -0.31 5.25 6.05
CA ASP A 14 -1.77 5.16 5.94
C ASP A 14 -2.19 3.75 5.51
N PRO A 15 -3.28 3.20 6.09
CA PRO A 15 -3.80 1.91 5.66
C PRO A 15 -4.34 2.01 4.23
N ILE A 16 -4.11 0.97 3.43
CA ILE A 16 -4.67 0.93 2.06
C ILE A 16 -6.20 0.76 2.08
N ALA A 17 -6.73 0.18 3.16
CA ALA A 17 -8.15 0.06 3.45
C ALA A 17 -8.35 -0.17 4.96
N VAL A 18 -9.50 0.27 5.48
CA VAL A 18 -9.78 0.33 6.94
C VAL A 18 -9.77 -1.05 7.61
N ASP A 19 -10.10 -2.13 6.89
CA ASP A 19 -10.31 -3.47 7.47
C ASP A 19 -9.35 -4.55 6.96
N ILE A 20 -8.33 -4.19 6.18
CA ILE A 20 -7.39 -5.17 5.61
C ILE A 20 -6.21 -5.39 6.57
N SER A 21 -6.31 -6.43 7.39
CA SER A 21 -5.23 -6.87 8.28
C SER A 21 -5.20 -8.38 8.50
N TYR A 22 -3.99 -8.93 8.66
CA TYR A 22 -3.75 -10.37 8.68
C TYR A 22 -3.13 -10.83 10.01
N VAL A 23 -3.54 -12.00 10.50
CA VAL A 23 -2.97 -12.58 11.72
C VAL A 23 -1.51 -12.99 11.52
N LYS A 24 -1.18 -13.55 10.35
CA LYS A 24 0.17 -14.01 10.00
C LYS A 24 0.87 -12.97 9.14
N ARG A 25 2.10 -12.61 9.50
CA ARG A 25 2.93 -11.67 8.74
C ARG A 25 3.09 -12.09 7.27
N ARG A 26 3.42 -13.35 7.02
CA ARG A 26 3.58 -13.89 5.65
C ARG A 26 2.32 -13.75 4.78
N SER A 27 1.14 -13.83 5.38
CA SER A 27 -0.11 -13.60 4.65
C SER A 27 -0.28 -12.13 4.26
N ALA A 28 0.12 -11.19 5.14
CA ALA A 28 0.16 -9.77 4.80
C ALA A 28 1.18 -9.49 3.69
N GLU A 29 2.37 -10.08 3.76
CA GLU A 29 3.42 -9.90 2.73
C GLU A 29 2.96 -10.40 1.35
N ASN A 30 2.35 -11.59 1.29
CA ASN A 30 1.79 -12.12 0.04
C ASN A 30 0.71 -11.19 -0.54
N GLN A 31 -0.13 -10.61 0.32
CA GLN A 31 -1.21 -9.73 -0.12
C GLN A 31 -0.69 -8.34 -0.51
N ALA A 32 0.34 -7.83 0.16
CA ALA A 32 1.04 -6.63 -0.26
C ALA A 32 1.62 -6.80 -1.66
N ASN A 33 2.29 -7.92 -1.94
CA ASN A 33 2.83 -8.22 -3.27
C ASN A 33 1.73 -8.29 -4.33
N HIS A 34 0.62 -8.98 -4.03
CA HIS A 34 -0.52 -9.05 -4.94
C HIS A 34 -1.10 -7.67 -5.26
N TRP A 35 -1.26 -6.80 -4.25
CA TRP A 35 -1.72 -5.43 -4.48
C TRP A 35 -0.74 -4.61 -5.31
N ASN A 36 0.57 -4.76 -5.09
CA ASN A 36 1.57 -4.09 -5.90
C ASN A 36 1.53 -4.55 -7.37
N GLU A 37 1.21 -5.80 -7.65
CA GLU A 37 0.99 -6.29 -9.02
C GLU A 37 -0.27 -5.67 -9.65
N VAL A 38 -1.38 -5.63 -8.91
CA VAL A 38 -2.65 -5.04 -9.37
C VAL A 38 -2.52 -3.55 -9.66
N LEU A 39 -1.73 -2.83 -8.85
CA LEU A 39 -1.56 -1.39 -8.92
C LEU A 39 -0.37 -0.96 -9.80
N ALA A 40 0.35 -1.89 -10.41
CA ALA A 40 1.61 -1.59 -11.11
C ALA A 40 1.47 -0.48 -12.16
N ASP A 41 0.34 -0.43 -12.87
CA ASP A 41 0.05 0.54 -13.93
C ASP A 41 -0.83 1.72 -13.48
N ASP A 42 -1.19 1.80 -12.19
CA ASP A 42 -2.02 2.89 -11.67
C ASP A 42 -1.18 4.15 -11.45
N ALA A 43 -1.58 5.26 -12.08
CA ALA A 43 -0.83 6.52 -12.01
C ALA A 43 -0.89 7.20 -10.61
N VAL A 44 -1.88 6.88 -9.79
CA VAL A 44 -2.12 7.51 -8.47
C VAL A 44 -1.67 6.61 -7.32
N PHE A 45 -1.85 5.29 -7.48
CA PHE A 45 -1.63 4.29 -6.43
C PHE A 45 -0.53 3.27 -6.78
N GLY A 46 0.02 3.34 -7.98
CA GLY A 46 1.15 2.52 -8.40
C GLY A 46 2.51 3.14 -8.06
N PRO A 47 3.61 2.48 -8.43
CA PRO A 47 4.97 2.91 -8.11
C PRO A 47 5.32 4.32 -8.60
N ALA A 48 4.68 4.78 -9.68
CA ALA A 48 4.84 6.14 -10.21
C ALA A 48 4.43 7.24 -9.22
N SER A 49 3.56 6.92 -8.25
CA SER A 49 3.20 7.82 -7.14
C SER A 49 4.29 7.97 -6.07
N GLY A 50 5.35 7.16 -6.13
CA GLY A 50 6.39 7.09 -5.10
C GLY A 50 6.03 6.20 -3.90
N PHE A 51 4.91 5.49 -3.96
CA PHE A 51 4.45 4.58 -2.91
C PHE A 51 4.18 3.17 -3.43
N ALA A 52 4.30 2.21 -2.52
CA ALA A 52 3.92 0.82 -2.70
C ALA A 52 3.13 0.33 -1.49
N VAL A 53 2.45 -0.80 -1.63
CA VAL A 53 1.82 -1.49 -0.51
C VAL A 53 2.87 -2.30 0.25
N GLY A 54 2.93 -2.08 1.56
CA GLY A 54 3.79 -2.79 2.50
C GLY A 54 3.02 -3.31 3.70
N VAL A 55 3.74 -3.90 4.65
CA VAL A 55 3.18 -4.46 5.88
C VAL A 55 3.53 -3.57 7.06
N GLY A 56 2.51 -3.05 7.73
CA GLY A 56 2.67 -2.21 8.91
C GLY A 56 3.11 -2.97 10.16
N ALA A 57 3.41 -2.22 11.21
CA ALA A 57 3.65 -2.79 12.53
C ALA A 57 2.41 -3.55 13.03
N ARG A 58 2.64 -4.56 13.88
CA ARG A 58 1.54 -5.36 14.43
C ARG A 58 0.69 -4.50 15.37
N ALA A 59 -0.60 -4.40 15.10
CA ALA A 59 -1.60 -3.69 15.90
C ALA A 59 -2.79 -4.63 16.16
N ASP A 60 -3.29 -4.66 17.39
CA ASP A 60 -4.41 -5.53 17.80
C ASP A 60 -4.24 -7.01 17.38
N GLY A 61 -3.01 -7.49 17.46
CA GLY A 61 -2.66 -8.87 17.11
C GLY A 61 -2.57 -9.15 15.61
N ARG A 62 -2.77 -8.16 14.73
CA ARG A 62 -2.80 -8.30 13.27
C ARG A 62 -1.78 -7.38 12.58
N TYR A 63 -1.45 -7.70 11.35
CA TYR A 63 -0.53 -6.97 10.48
C TYR A 63 -1.35 -6.26 9.39
N PRO A 64 -1.52 -4.92 9.47
CA PRO A 64 -2.24 -4.16 8.46
C PRO A 64 -1.41 -4.00 7.19
N LEU A 65 -2.08 -3.78 6.06
CA LEU A 65 -1.43 -3.29 4.84
C LEU A 65 -1.45 -1.77 4.82
N ILE A 66 -0.29 -1.18 4.60
CA ILE A 66 -0.09 0.28 4.62
C ILE A 66 0.65 0.72 3.36
N TRP A 67 0.55 2.00 3.04
CA TRP A 67 1.42 2.61 2.06
C TRP A 67 2.82 2.82 2.63
N VAL A 68 3.84 2.41 1.87
CA VAL A 68 5.25 2.62 2.19
C VAL A 68 5.89 3.38 1.03
N PRO A 69 6.85 4.29 1.31
CA PRO A 69 7.64 4.88 0.24
C PRO A 69 8.31 3.79 -0.57
N VAL A 70 8.25 3.89 -1.90
CA VAL A 70 9.21 3.18 -2.75
C VAL A 70 10.50 3.92 -2.48
N GLU A 71 11.35 3.41 -1.58
CA GLU A 71 12.73 3.87 -1.50
C GLU A 71 13.26 3.71 -2.91
N THR A 72 13.39 4.84 -3.63
CA THR A 72 14.13 4.87 -4.89
C THR A 72 15.44 4.20 -4.56
N ARG A 73 15.68 3.00 -5.08
CA ARG A 73 17.01 2.43 -5.13
C ARG A 73 17.86 3.47 -5.85
N GLN A 74 18.49 4.36 -5.08
CA GLN A 74 19.71 5.02 -5.51
C GLN A 74 20.74 3.89 -5.52
N ASP A 75 20.78 3.20 -6.65
CA ASP A 75 21.95 2.42 -7.03
C ASP A 75 23.12 3.43 -7.10
N PRO A 76 24.20 3.23 -6.33
CA PRO A 76 25.40 4.07 -6.42
C PRO A 76 26.16 3.89 -7.74
#